data_AF-A0A8T2EKY2-F1
#
_entry.id   AF-A0A8T2EKY2-F1
#
_cell.length_a   1.000
_cell.length_b   1.000
_cell.length_c   1.000
_cell.angle_alpha   90.00
_cell.angle_beta   90.00
_cell.angle_gamma   90.00
#
_symmetry.space_group_name_H-M   'P 1'
#
loop_
_entity.id
_entity.type
_entity.pdbx_description
1 polymer ?
#
loop_
_entity_poly.entity_id
_entity_poly.type
_entity_poly.pdbx_seq_one_letter_code
_entity_poly.pdbx_strand_id
1 'polypeptide(L)'
;MASNLLKALIRSQILPSSRRNFSVATTQLGIPTDDLVGNHTAKWMQDRSKKSPMELISEVPPIKVDGRIVACEGDTNPALGHPIEFICLDLNEPAICKYCGLRYVQDHHH
;
A
#
# COMPACT_ATOMS: atom_id res chain seq x y z
N MET A 1 28.55 -2.30 56.88
CA MET A 1 27.18 -2.12 56.36
C MET A 1 27.28 -1.19 55.16
N ALA A 2 27.33 -1.76 53.96
CA ALA A 2 27.46 -1.00 52.72
C ALA A 2 26.07 -0.49 52.30
N SER A 3 25.87 0.82 52.27
CA SER A 3 24.66 1.44 51.77
C SER A 3 24.87 1.91 50.32
N ASN A 4 23.87 1.55 49.53
CA ASN A 4 23.74 1.75 48.10
C ASN A 4 23.56 3.24 47.76
N LEU A 5 23.93 3.63 46.52
CA LEU A 5 22.98 4.17 45.53
C LEU A 5 23.73 4.59 44.25
N LEU A 6 23.65 3.71 43.25
CA LEU A 6 24.05 3.97 41.87
C LEU A 6 23.19 5.09 41.27
N LYS A 7 23.81 6.22 40.90
CA LYS A 7 23.24 7.17 39.94
C LYS A 7 23.53 6.67 38.53
N ALA A 8 22.58 5.97 37.92
CA ALA A 8 22.62 5.64 36.50
C ALA A 8 21.65 6.54 35.73
N LEU A 9 22.18 7.13 34.66
CA LEU A 9 21.60 8.19 33.85
C LEU A 9 20.30 7.80 33.14
N ILE A 10 19.40 8.77 33.07
CA ILE A 10 18.20 8.78 32.22
C ILE A 10 18.66 8.71 30.75
N ARG A 11 18.58 7.51 30.16
CA ARG A 11 18.72 7.31 28.71
C ARG A 11 17.36 7.58 28.07
N SER A 12 17.16 8.82 27.61
CA SER A 12 16.01 9.18 26.79
C SER A 12 16.01 8.32 25.52
N GLN A 13 15.07 7.38 25.41
CA GLN A 13 14.87 6.59 24.20
C GLN A 13 14.03 7.43 23.23
N ILE A 14 14.70 8.03 22.25
CA ILE A 14 14.05 8.60 21.07
C ILE A 14 13.43 7.42 20.32
N LEU A 15 12.10 7.28 20.39
CA LEU A 15 11.34 6.31 19.62
C LEU A 15 11.38 6.73 18.14
N PRO A 16 11.88 5.93 17.20
CA PRO A 16 11.77 6.26 15.79
C PRO A 16 10.30 6.16 15.37
N SER A 17 9.73 7.32 15.06
CA SER A 17 8.42 7.46 14.42
C SER A 17 8.42 6.66 13.12
N SER A 18 7.44 5.75 12.99
CA SER A 18 7.27 4.84 11.85
C SER A 18 6.99 5.65 10.58
N ARG A 19 8.05 6.12 9.92
CA ARG A 19 8.01 6.56 8.54
C ARG A 19 8.08 5.31 7.67
N ARG A 20 6.93 4.81 7.22
CA ARG A 20 6.88 3.96 6.02
C ARG A 20 7.11 4.86 4.81
N ASN A 21 8.35 5.34 4.67
CA ASN A 21 8.86 5.78 3.39
C ASN A 21 8.99 4.50 2.56
N PHE A 22 8.09 4.29 1.60
CA PHE A 22 8.35 3.35 0.51
C PHE A 22 9.40 4.00 -0.41
N SER A 23 10.63 4.10 0.08
CA SER A 23 11.79 4.19 -0.79
C SER A 23 11.73 2.96 -1.69
N VAL A 24 11.82 3.15 -3.01
CA VAL A 24 11.95 2.09 -4.03
C VAL A 24 12.79 0.95 -3.47
N ALA A 25 12.11 -0.12 -3.02
CA ALA A 25 12.75 -1.21 -2.31
C ALA A 25 13.20 -2.22 -3.35
N THR A 26 14.45 -2.07 -3.80
CA THR A 26 15.24 -3.21 -4.24
C THR A 26 15.18 -4.24 -3.11
N THR A 27 14.54 -5.38 -3.35
CA THR A 27 14.65 -6.52 -2.42
C THR A 27 16.12 -6.89 -2.30
N GLN A 28 16.54 -7.51 -1.18
CA GLN A 28 17.94 -7.90 -0.88
C GLN A 28 18.68 -8.70 -1.98
N LEU A 29 18.03 -9.04 -3.09
CA LEU A 29 18.54 -9.83 -4.20
C LEU A 29 18.66 -9.07 -5.53
N GLY A 30 18.35 -7.77 -5.59
CA GLY A 30 18.59 -6.99 -6.82
C GLY A 30 17.72 -7.37 -8.02
N ILE A 31 16.57 -8.03 -7.80
CA ILE A 31 15.69 -8.50 -8.88
C ILE A 31 14.75 -7.36 -9.33
N PRO A 32 14.66 -7.07 -10.65
CA PRO A 32 13.71 -6.10 -11.18
C PRO A 32 12.26 -6.52 -10.87
N THR A 33 11.40 -5.55 -10.55
CA THR A 33 10.01 -5.77 -10.11
C THR A 33 9.11 -6.42 -11.16
N ASP A 34 9.57 -6.53 -12.41
CA ASP A 34 8.89 -7.23 -13.50
C ASP A 34 8.75 -8.74 -13.20
N ASP A 35 9.72 -9.33 -12.48
CA ASP A 35 9.68 -10.74 -12.09
C ASP A 35 8.74 -11.02 -10.90
N LEU A 36 8.34 -10.03 -10.11
CA LEU A 36 7.41 -10.25 -9.00
C LEU A 36 5.98 -10.53 -9.49
N VAL A 37 5.60 -9.93 -10.63
CA VAL A 37 4.29 -10.13 -11.25
C VAL A 37 4.15 -11.56 -11.79
N GLY A 38 5.19 -12.02 -12.49
CA GLY A 38 5.32 -13.39 -12.97
C GLY A 38 5.43 -14.41 -11.82
N ASN A 39 6.26 -14.13 -10.81
CA ASN A 39 6.55 -15.09 -9.75
C ASN A 39 5.38 -15.34 -8.80
N HIS A 40 4.53 -14.35 -8.52
CA HIS A 40 3.38 -14.58 -7.63
C HIS A 40 2.28 -15.39 -8.32
N THR A 41 1.87 -14.99 -9.52
CA THR A 41 0.76 -15.62 -10.25
C THR A 41 1.15 -16.99 -10.81
N ALA A 42 2.40 -17.18 -11.25
CA ALA A 42 2.89 -18.47 -11.73
C ALA A 42 2.83 -19.60 -10.69
N LYS A 43 2.76 -19.28 -9.39
CA LYS A 43 2.66 -20.29 -8.32
C LYS A 43 1.30 -20.99 -8.26
N TRP A 44 0.23 -20.34 -8.71
CA TRP A 44 -1.15 -20.85 -8.52
C TRP A 44 -2.03 -20.77 -9.77
N MET A 45 -1.71 -19.90 -10.73
CA MET A 45 -2.49 -19.77 -11.96
C MET A 45 -2.09 -20.86 -12.97
N GLN A 46 -2.97 -21.84 -13.16
CA GLN A 46 -2.73 -22.99 -14.05
C GLN A 46 -2.92 -22.64 -15.53
N ASP A 47 -3.96 -21.86 -15.84
CA ASP A 47 -4.25 -21.41 -17.20
C ASP A 47 -3.57 -20.06 -17.45
N ARG A 48 -2.53 -20.07 -18.29
CA ARG A 48 -1.79 -18.86 -18.70
C ARG A 48 -2.22 -18.30 -20.05
N SER A 49 -3.28 -18.85 -20.66
CA SER A 49 -3.85 -18.30 -21.90
C SER A 49 -4.64 -17.00 -21.66
N LYS A 50 -5.07 -16.77 -20.42
CA LYS A 50 -5.77 -15.57 -19.98
C LYS A 50 -4.84 -14.67 -19.17
N LYS A 51 -5.13 -13.37 -19.19
CA LYS A 51 -4.45 -12.38 -18.35
C LYS A 51 -4.70 -12.70 -16.87
N SER A 52 -3.67 -12.56 -16.07
CA SER A 52 -3.74 -12.67 -14.61
C SER A 52 -4.52 -11.51 -14.00
N PRO A 53 -5.06 -11.65 -12.78
CA PRO A 53 -5.75 -10.54 -12.11
C PRO A 53 -4.90 -9.28 -11.95
N MET A 54 -3.58 -9.44 -11.77
CA MET A 54 -2.64 -8.32 -11.62
C MET A 54 -2.42 -7.57 -12.94
N GLU A 55 -2.47 -8.27 -14.08
CA GLU A 55 -2.47 -7.65 -15.40
C GLU A 55 -3.81 -6.95 -15.67
N LEU A 56 -4.94 -7.57 -15.30
CA LEU A 56 -6.25 -6.97 -15.52
C LEU A 56 -6.44 -5.66 -14.73
N ILE A 57 -6.00 -5.59 -13.47
CA ILE A 57 -6.13 -4.37 -12.67
C ILE A 57 -5.14 -3.27 -13.11
N SER A 58 -3.98 -3.65 -13.67
CA SER A 58 -3.01 -2.67 -14.15
C SER A 58 -3.51 -1.93 -15.40
N GLU A 59 -4.40 -2.55 -16.18
CA GLU A 59 -5.10 -1.94 -17.32
C GLU A 59 -6.17 -0.92 -16.91
N VAL A 60 -6.73 -1.03 -15.71
CA VAL A 60 -7.74 -0.09 -15.21
C VAL A 60 -7.09 1.24 -14.83
N PRO A 61 -7.43 2.38 -15.46
CA PRO A 61 -6.77 3.66 -15.18
C PRO A 61 -7.11 4.18 -13.77
N PRO A 62 -6.24 5.02 -13.17
CA PRO A 62 -6.55 5.69 -11.92
C PRO A 62 -7.78 6.60 -12.02
N ILE A 63 -8.63 6.53 -11.00
CA ILE A 63 -9.85 7.32 -10.85
C ILE A 63 -9.48 8.67 -10.25
N LYS A 64 -9.82 9.76 -10.95
CA LYS A 64 -9.67 11.12 -10.42
C LYS A 64 -10.84 11.45 -9.51
N VAL A 65 -10.56 11.99 -8.33
CA VAL A 65 -11.57 12.48 -7.40
C VAL A 65 -11.19 13.86 -6.89
N ASP A 66 -12.17 14.69 -6.62
CA ASP A 66 -11.95 16.07 -6.18
C ASP A 66 -11.55 16.15 -4.69
N GLY A 67 -12.04 15.18 -3.91
CA GLY A 67 -11.82 15.11 -2.47
C GLY A 67 -10.43 14.61 -2.06
N ARG A 68 -9.96 15.09 -0.90
CA ARG A 68 -8.72 14.63 -0.24
C ARG A 68 -8.82 13.18 0.27
N ILE A 69 -10.03 12.69 0.52
CA ILE A 69 -10.32 11.34 1.01
C ILE A 69 -11.40 10.72 0.12
N VAL A 70 -11.19 9.47 -0.29
CA VAL A 70 -12.18 8.67 -1.02
C VAL A 70 -12.65 7.48 -0.17
N ALA A 71 -13.93 7.13 -0.29
CA ALA A 71 -14.50 5.91 0.28
C ALA A 71 -14.69 4.88 -0.85
N CYS A 72 -13.92 3.79 -0.82
CA CYS A 72 -14.05 2.71 -1.78
C CYS A 72 -14.92 1.60 -1.19
N GLU A 73 -16.03 1.29 -1.88
CA GLU A 73 -16.99 0.25 -1.48
C GLU A 73 -16.90 -0.99 -2.38
N GLY A 74 -16.23 -0.88 -3.54
CA GLY A 74 -16.05 -1.95 -4.53
C GLY A 74 -17.24 -2.12 -5.48
N ASP A 75 -18.47 -1.97 -4.99
CA ASP A 75 -19.71 -1.99 -5.79
C ASP A 75 -20.78 -1.10 -5.12
N THR A 76 -21.79 -0.66 -5.87
CA THR A 76 -22.93 0.09 -5.32
C THR A 76 -23.80 -0.77 -4.40
N ASN A 77 -23.81 -2.08 -4.61
CA ASN A 77 -24.43 -3.04 -3.72
C ASN A 77 -23.43 -3.46 -2.62
N PRO A 78 -23.70 -3.15 -1.34
CA PRO A 78 -22.78 -3.45 -0.25
C PRO A 78 -22.53 -4.96 -0.06
N ALA A 79 -23.41 -5.83 -0.57
CA ALA A 79 -23.24 -7.28 -0.52
C ALA A 79 -22.28 -7.83 -1.59
N LEU A 80 -21.97 -7.06 -2.64
CA LEU A 80 -21.10 -7.47 -3.74
C LEU A 80 -19.73 -6.81 -3.71
N GLY A 81 -19.56 -5.79 -2.86
CA GLY A 81 -18.33 -5.05 -2.69
C GLY A 81 -17.41 -5.62 -1.62
N HIS A 82 -16.65 -4.73 -0.99
CA HIS A 82 -15.78 -5.00 0.14
C HIS A 82 -16.08 -4.02 1.29
N PRO A 83 -15.58 -4.26 2.52
CA PRO A 83 -15.71 -3.28 3.61
C PRO A 83 -15.21 -1.90 3.17
N ILE A 84 -15.94 -0.85 3.56
CA ILE A 84 -15.63 0.52 3.15
C ILE A 84 -14.20 0.86 3.57
N GLU A 85 -13.38 1.25 2.59
CA GLU A 85 -12.02 1.72 2.83
C GLU A 85 -11.93 3.22 2.58
N PHE A 86 -11.58 3.98 3.61
CA PHE A 86 -11.25 5.39 3.50
C PHE A 86 -9.78 5.57 3.16
N ILE A 87 -9.48 6.20 2.03
CA ILE A 87 -8.14 6.31 1.45
C ILE A 87 -7.78 7.80 1.35
N CYS A 88 -6.59 8.17 1.87
CA CYS A 88 -6.06 9.54 1.82
C CYS A 88 -5.28 9.77 0.53
N LEU A 89 -5.53 10.89 -0.15
CA LEU A 89 -4.99 11.20 -1.49
C LEU A 89 -4.03 12.40 -1.49
N ASP A 90 -3.45 12.74 -0.33
CA ASP A 90 -2.50 13.85 -0.20
C ASP A 90 -1.19 13.66 -0.97
N LEU A 91 -0.87 12.43 -1.31
CA LEU A 91 0.35 12.11 -2.04
C LEU A 91 0.06 12.23 -3.54
N ASN A 92 1.06 12.73 -4.28
CA ASN A 92 0.97 12.85 -5.74
C ASN A 92 0.88 11.48 -6.45
N GLU A 93 1.28 10.39 -5.77
CA GLU A 93 1.21 9.04 -6.30
C GLU A 93 -0.22 8.46 -6.16
N PRO A 94 -0.70 7.67 -7.14
CA PRO A 94 -2.00 7.03 -7.03
C PRO A 94 -2.11 6.13 -5.79
N ALA A 95 -3.10 6.38 -4.94
CA ALA A 95 -3.39 5.55 -3.79
C ALA A 95 -4.22 4.33 -4.21
N ILE A 96 -3.89 3.15 -3.68
CA ILE A 96 -4.50 1.89 -4.07
C ILE A 96 -5.48 1.41 -2.98
N CYS A 97 -6.69 1.03 -3.36
CA CYS A 97 -7.59 0.30 -2.48
C CYS A 97 -7.04 -1.11 -2.22
N LYS A 98 -6.94 -1.50 -0.94
CA LYS A 98 -6.36 -2.78 -0.53
C LYS A 98 -7.19 -3.99 -0.93
N TYR A 99 -8.49 -3.79 -1.19
CA TYR A 99 -9.41 -4.87 -1.51
C TYR A 99 -9.53 -5.11 -3.01
N CYS A 100 -9.96 -4.10 -3.77
CA CYS A 100 -10.21 -4.26 -5.21
C CYS A 100 -9.03 -3.83 -6.10
N GLY A 101 -8.01 -3.17 -5.54
CA GLY A 101 -6.84 -2.71 -6.31
C GLY A 101 -7.08 -1.47 -7.17
N LEU A 102 -8.28 -0.85 -7.11
CA LEU A 102 -8.56 0.41 -7.78
C LEU A 102 -7.59 1.50 -7.29
N ARG A 103 -7.16 2.34 -8.24
CA ARG A 103 -6.23 3.44 -8.01
C ARG A 103 -6.99 4.75 -7.99
N TYR A 104 -6.68 5.62 -7.04
CA TYR A 104 -7.31 6.93 -6.88
C TYR A 104 -6.24 8.01 -6.86
N VAL A 105 -6.54 9.13 -7.50
CA VAL A 105 -5.71 10.35 -7.50
C VAL A 105 -6.58 11.55 -7.20
N GLN A 106 -6.06 12.52 -6.46
CA GLN A 106 -6.75 13.78 -6.26
C GLN A 106 -6.62 14.64 -7.52
N ASP A 107 -7.72 15.21 -8.01
CA ASP A 107 -7.67 16.20 -9.09
C ASP A 107 -7.28 17.56 -8.50
N HIS A 108 -6.03 17.97 -8.70
CA HIS A 108 -5.56 19.27 -8.25
C HIS A 108 -5.96 20.33 -9.26
N HIS A 109 -7.14 20.93 -9.07
CA HIS A 109 -7.53 22.13 -9.80
C HIS A 109 -6.61 23.29 -9.36
N HIS A 110 -5.75 23.74 -10.28
CA HIS A 110 -4.97 24.97 -10.17
C HIS A 110 -5.78 26.18 -10.62
#